data_AF-A0A915D3B0-F1
#
_entry.id   AF-A0A915D3B0-F1
#
_cell.length_a   1.000
_cell.length_b   1.000
_cell.length_c   1.000
_cell.angle_alpha   90.00
_cell.angle_beta   90.00
_cell.angle_gamma   90.00
#
_symmetry.space_group_name_H-M   'P 1'
#
loop_
_entity.id
_entity.type
_entity.pdbx_description
1 polymer ?
#
loop_
_entity_poly.entity_id
_entity_poly.type
_entity_poly.pdbx_seq_one_letter_code
_entity_poly.pdbx_strand_id
1 'polypeptide(L)'
;MQLFSSNETQGFSILKVVDSNHLLTGHQDGHITLWQITDNNGIYDFYCIRTFIHHSKETYCFAILNNNLFVSASKDGTYGVWNLDSEDYIRVLNPVEWQVSPQNFIAIWLVCLQMI
;
A
#
# COMPACT_ATOMS: atom_id res chain seq x y z
N MET A 1 12.91 11.61 15.61
CA MET A 1 11.83 10.92 14.86
C MET A 1 11.19 11.96 13.97
N GLN A 2 11.49 11.96 12.68
CA GLN A 2 10.95 12.94 11.74
C GLN A 2 9.53 12.47 11.38
N LEU A 3 8.53 13.31 11.67
CA LEU A 3 7.14 13.03 11.36
C LEU A 3 6.90 13.37 9.90
N PHE A 4 6.54 12.37 9.09
CA PHE A 4 6.15 12.55 7.70
C PHE A 4 4.75 13.18 7.68
N SER A 5 4.57 14.36 7.11
CA SER A 5 3.23 14.88 6.86
C SER A 5 2.88 14.62 5.40
N SER A 6 2.01 13.65 5.13
CA SER A 6 1.10 13.80 3.99
C SER A 6 0.26 15.05 4.26
N ASN A 7 -0.09 15.81 3.22
CA ASN A 7 -0.82 17.08 3.35
C ASN A 7 -2.28 16.91 3.82
N GLU A 8 -2.64 15.78 4.42
CA GLU A 8 -3.99 15.46 4.86
C GLU A 8 -3.92 15.02 6.32
N THR A 9 -4.80 15.58 7.15
CA THR A 9 -4.85 15.54 8.61
C THR A 9 -5.14 14.16 9.23
N GLN A 10 -4.78 13.08 8.54
CA GLN A 10 -5.14 11.71 8.90
C GLN A 10 -3.90 10.88 9.22
N GLY A 11 -3.98 10.06 10.27
CA GLY A 11 -2.83 9.29 10.73
C GLY A 11 -2.45 8.17 9.77
N PHE A 12 -1.17 7.82 9.72
CA PHE A 12 -0.74 6.59 9.06
C PHE A 12 -1.27 5.37 9.81
N SER A 13 -1.87 4.43 9.10
CA SER A 13 -2.34 3.16 9.65
C SER A 13 -1.32 2.03 9.47
N ILE A 14 -0.51 2.09 8.41
CA ILE A 14 0.48 1.06 8.07
C ILE A 14 1.67 1.64 7.31
N LEU A 15 2.84 1.03 7.50
CA LEU A 15 4.07 1.36 6.81
C LEU A 15 4.77 0.08 6.33
N LYS A 16 5.30 0.10 5.10
CA LYS A 16 6.01 -1.04 4.50
C LYS A 16 7.20 -0.55 3.69
N VAL A 17 8.38 -1.09 3.98
CA VAL A 17 9.57 -0.91 3.12
C VAL A 17 9.43 -1.81 1.91
N VAL A 18 9.56 -1.22 0.72
CA VAL A 18 9.49 -1.94 -0.57
C VAL A 18 10.88 -2.40 -0.99
N ASP A 19 11.85 -1.48 -0.97
CA ASP A 19 13.26 -1.71 -1.25
C ASP A 19 14.13 -0.67 -0.51
N SER A 20 15.40 -0.53 -0.88
CA SER A 20 16.32 0.41 -0.21
C SER A 20 15.96 1.88 -0.39
N ASN A 21 15.18 2.22 -1.42
CA ASN A 21 14.90 3.58 -1.85
C ASN A 21 13.39 3.87 -1.84
N HIS A 22 12.53 2.91 -1.51
CA HIS A 22 11.09 3.06 -1.61
C HIS A 22 10.33 2.60 -0.36
N LEU A 23 9.33 3.39 0.02
CA LEU A 23 8.45 3.13 1.16
C LEU A 23 6.99 3.30 0.76
N LEU A 24 6.14 2.39 1.23
CA LEU A 24 4.68 2.53 1.16
C LEU A 24 4.12 2.91 2.54
N THR A 25 3.20 3.86 2.55
CA THR A 25 2.41 4.22 3.74
C THR A 25 0.93 4.17 3.39
N GLY A 26 0.13 3.52 4.24
CA GLY A 26 -1.33 3.54 4.16
C GLY A 26 -1.91 4.50 5.18
N HIS A 27 -3.01 5.15 4.79
CA HIS A 27 -3.68 6.18 5.58
C HIS A 27 -5.05 5.72 6.06
N GLN A 28 -5.60 6.42 7.06
CA GLN A 28 -6.94 6.17 7.61
C GLN A 28 -8.09 6.49 6.64
N ASP A 29 -7.86 7.36 5.67
CA ASP A 29 -8.79 7.64 4.57
C ASP A 29 -8.75 6.59 3.45
N GLY A 30 -7.76 5.69 3.48
CA GLY A 30 -7.56 4.68 2.44
C GLY A 30 -6.56 5.09 1.37
N HIS A 31 -6.03 6.30 1.40
CA HIS A 31 -4.93 6.67 0.52
C HIS A 31 -3.70 5.82 0.84
N ILE A 32 -2.91 5.53 -0.20
CA ILE A 32 -1.63 4.84 -0.07
C ILE A 32 -0.59 5.71 -0.75
N THR A 33 0.51 6.03 -0.07
CA THR A 33 1.57 6.87 -0.62
C THR A 33 2.84 6.06 -0.82
N LEU A 34 3.43 6.18 -2.01
CA LEU A 34 4.76 5.71 -2.33
C LEU A 34 5.75 6.87 -2.17
N TRP A 35 6.77 6.65 -1.36
CA TRP A 35 7.82 7.61 -1.07
C TRP A 35 9.14 7.12 -1.64
N GLN A 36 9.92 8.04 -2.21
CA GLN A 36 11.34 7.86 -2.48
C GLN A 36 12.13 8.24 -1.24
N ILE A 37 13.06 7.40 -0.85
CA ILE A 37 14.00 7.63 0.23
C ILE A 37 15.34 8.00 -0.40
N THR A 38 15.91 9.14 0.02
CA THR A 38 17.26 9.53 -0.37
C THR A 38 18.11 9.72 0.87
N ASP A 39 19.26 9.05 0.91
CA ASP A 39 20.26 9.20 1.97
C ASP A 39 21.28 10.29 1.60
N ASN A 40 21.26 11.37 2.37
CA ASN A 40 22.18 12.50 2.27
C ASN A 40 23.16 12.48 3.46
N ASN A 41 24.07 11.49 3.46
CA ASN A 41 25.11 11.28 4.49
C ASN A 41 24.54 11.04 5.90
N GLY A 42 23.55 10.15 6.03
CA GLY A 42 22.88 9.81 7.29
C GLY A 42 21.65 10.67 7.60
N ILE A 43 21.31 11.61 6.72
CA ILE A 43 20.07 12.38 6.76
C ILE A 43 19.16 11.82 5.66
N TYR A 44 18.03 11.23 6.05
CA TYR A 44 17.08 10.64 5.11
C TYR A 44 16.00 11.65 4.75
N ASP A 45 15.90 11.96 3.46
CA ASP A 45 14.80 12.73 2.89
C ASP A 45 13.78 11.79 2.23
N PHE A 46 12.51 12.20 2.25
CA PHE A 46 11.40 11.41 1.75
C PHE A 46 10.57 12.26 0.78
N TYR A 47 10.47 11.82 -0.46
CA TYR A 47 9.74 12.51 -1.51
C TYR A 47 8.53 11.68 -1.91
N CYS A 48 7.33 12.27 -1.84
CA CYS A 48 6.13 11.60 -2.34
C CYS A 48 6.24 11.46 -3.86
N ILE A 49 6.33 10.21 -4.33
CA ILE A 49 6.37 9.89 -5.75
C ILE A 49 4.95 9.75 -6.28
N ARG A 50 4.08 9.10 -5.51
CA ARG A 50 2.73 8.72 -5.95
C ARG A 50 1.79 8.54 -4.78
N THR A 51 0.52 8.90 -4.99
CA THR A 51 -0.58 8.51 -4.12
C THR A 51 -1.56 7.63 -4.90
N PHE A 52 -1.82 6.43 -4.40
CA PHE A 52 -2.82 5.52 -4.90
C PHE A 52 -4.14 5.78 -4.18
N ILE A 53 -5.16 6.14 -4.94
CA ILE A 53 -6.48 6.51 -4.43
C ILE A 53 -7.49 5.51 -4.97
N HIS A 54 -7.99 4.65 -4.09
CA HIS A 54 -9.08 3.72 -4.41
C HIS A 54 -9.87 3.37 -3.17
N HIS A 55 -9.17 3.01 -2.09
CA HIS A 55 -9.82 2.70 -0.84
C HIS A 55 -10.50 3.95 -0.28
N SER A 56 -11.70 3.75 0.23
CA SER A 56 -12.55 4.78 0.84
C SER A 56 -12.45 4.81 2.37
N LYS A 57 -11.67 3.88 2.93
CA LYS A 57 -11.43 3.73 4.37
C LYS A 57 -10.01 3.21 4.61
N GLU A 58 -9.62 3.26 5.87
CA GLU A 58 -8.35 2.78 6.42
C GLU A 58 -7.77 1.55 5.72
N THR A 59 -6.54 1.70 5.25
CA THR A 59 -5.75 0.59 4.71
C THR A 59 -5.15 -0.22 5.86
N TYR A 60 -5.37 -1.54 5.88
CA TYR A 60 -4.93 -2.40 6.97
C TYR A 60 -3.67 -3.22 6.67
N CYS A 61 -3.44 -3.57 5.42
CA CYS A 61 -2.31 -4.43 5.08
C CYS A 61 -1.74 -4.14 3.70
N PHE A 62 -0.46 -4.46 3.54
CA PHE A 62 0.24 -4.48 2.27
C PHE A 62 0.96 -5.82 2.08
N ALA A 63 0.94 -6.33 0.86
CA ALA A 63 1.76 -7.45 0.43
C ALA A 63 2.50 -7.09 -0.86
N ILE A 64 3.84 -7.14 -0.83
CA ILE A 64 4.65 -7.01 -2.04
C ILE A 64 4.63 -8.34 -2.76
N LEU A 65 4.13 -8.37 -4.00
CA LEU A 65 4.05 -9.59 -4.81
C LEU A 65 5.32 -9.83 -5.60
N ASN A 66 5.93 -8.76 -6.11
CA ASN A 66 7.23 -8.73 -6.78
C ASN A 66 7.76 -7.29 -6.80
N ASN A 67 8.87 -7.05 -7.53
CA ASN A 67 9.53 -5.74 -7.58
C ASN A 67 8.61 -4.58 -8.04
N ASN A 68 7.54 -4.88 -8.77
CA ASN A 68 6.70 -3.87 -9.41
C ASN A 68 5.25 -3.93 -8.95
N LEU A 69 4.84 -4.99 -8.24
CA LEU A 69 3.45 -5.22 -7.87
C LEU A 69 3.28 -5.33 -6.38
N PHE A 70 2.26 -4.65 -5.86
CA PHE A 70 1.80 -4.85 -4.50
C PHE A 70 0.28 -4.92 -4.41
N VAL A 71 -0.18 -5.48 -3.31
CA VAL A 71 -1.59 -5.56 -2.93
C VAL A 71 -1.81 -4.75 -1.67
N SER A 72 -2.94 -4.06 -1.60
CA SER A 72 -3.46 -3.45 -0.38
C SER A 72 -4.84 -3.98 -0.06
N ALA A 73 -5.21 -4.05 1.22
CA ALA A 73 -6.59 -4.30 1.64
C ALA A 73 -7.06 -3.24 2.64
N SER A 74 -8.35 -2.89 2.56
CA SER A 74 -8.96 -1.82 3.35
C SER A 74 -10.18 -2.28 4.16
N LYS A 75 -10.50 -1.51 5.19
CA LYS A 75 -11.74 -1.57 5.96
C LYS A 75 -13.00 -1.42 5.10
N ASP A 76 -12.90 -0.85 3.91
CA ASP A 76 -14.04 -0.73 3.00
C ASP A 76 -14.47 -2.08 2.37
N GLY A 77 -13.71 -3.14 2.63
CA GLY A 77 -13.98 -4.48 2.12
C GLY A 77 -13.41 -4.73 0.73
N THR A 78 -12.63 -3.79 0.20
CA THR A 78 -11.95 -3.93 -1.09
C THR A 78 -10.46 -4.21 -0.90
N TYR A 79 -9.85 -4.70 -1.97
CA TYR A 79 -8.39 -4.80 -2.10
C TYR A 79 -7.99 -4.22 -3.46
N GLY A 80 -6.84 -3.57 -3.49
CA GLY A 80 -6.26 -3.00 -4.72
C GLY A 80 -5.04 -3.79 -5.13
N VAL A 81 -4.88 -4.02 -6.44
CA VAL A 81 -3.62 -4.51 -7.03
C VAL A 81 -2.99 -3.38 -7.81
N TRP A 82 -1.75 -3.06 -7.48
CA TRP A 82 -1.10 -1.84 -7.89
C TRP A 82 0.22 -2.12 -8.58
N ASN A 83 0.56 -1.31 -9.58
CA ASN A 83 1.89 -1.25 -10.15
C ASN A 83 2.67 -0.09 -9.49
N LEU A 84 3.94 -0.33 -9.14
CA LEU A 84 4.85 0.68 -8.63
C LEU A 84 5.44 1.54 -9.76
N ASP A 85 5.67 0.95 -10.93
CA ASP A 85 6.37 1.58 -12.06
C ASP A 85 5.44 2.31 -13.03
N SER A 86 4.15 1.98 -13.00
CA SER A 86 3.15 2.60 -13.87
C SER A 86 2.12 3.41 -13.08
N GLU A 87 1.63 4.48 -13.69
CA GLU A 87 0.42 5.17 -13.21
C GLU A 87 -0.83 4.31 -13.42
N ASP A 88 -0.71 3.28 -14.27
CA ASP A 88 -1.82 2.43 -14.62
C ASP A 88 -2.20 1.51 -13.47
N TYR A 89 -3.40 1.79 -13.00
CA TYR A 89 -4.17 0.95 -12.13
C TYR A 89 -4.38 -0.45 -12.73
N ILE A 90 -3.97 -1.52 -12.04
CA ILE A 90 -4.06 -2.85 -12.61
C ILE A 90 -5.47 -3.42 -12.45
N ARG A 91 -6.04 -3.47 -11.23
CA ARG A 91 -7.43 -3.94 -10.98
C ARG A 91 -7.95 -3.67 -9.56
N VAL A 92 -9.24 -3.34 -9.47
CA VAL A 92 -10.08 -3.40 -8.24
C VAL A 92 -10.76 -4.75 -8.28
N LEU A 93 -10.78 -5.44 -7.16
CA LEU A 93 -11.62 -6.63 -7.04
C LEU A 93 -12.55 -6.46 -5.83
N ASN A 94 -13.83 -6.30 -6.14
CA ASN A 94 -14.88 -6.21 -5.12
C ASN A 94 -15.18 -7.60 -4.56
N PRO A 95 -15.67 -7.72 -3.31
CA PRO A 95 -16.06 -8.97 -2.65
C PRO A 95 -16.80 -10.00 -3.53
N VAL A 96 -17.62 -9.54 -4.47
CA VAL A 96 -18.45 -10.38 -5.34
C VAL A 96 -17.64 -11.05 -6.47
N GLU A 97 -16.53 -10.46 -6.92
CA GLU A 97 -15.65 -11.01 -7.97
C GLU A 97 -14.59 -11.99 -7.41
N TRP A 98 -14.57 -12.23 -6.09
CA TRP A 98 -13.58 -13.09 -5.41
C TRP A 98 -13.68 -14.59 -5.73
N GLN A 99 -14.81 -15.06 -6.27
CA GLN A 99 -15.03 -16.49 -6.43
C GLN A 99 -14.21 -17.16 -7.54
N VAL A 100 -13.45 -16.40 -8.36
CA VAL A 100 -12.90 -16.93 -9.62
C VAL A 100 -11.37 -17.12 -9.71
N SER A 101 -10.53 -16.78 -8.71
CA SER A 101 -9.07 -17.04 -8.81
C SER A 101 -8.42 -17.67 -7.56
N PRO A 102 -8.22 -19.01 -7.54
CA PRO A 102 -7.67 -19.74 -6.39
C PRO A 102 -6.20 -19.42 -6.05
N GLN A 103 -5.40 -18.89 -6.98
CA GLN A 103 -3.96 -18.66 -6.75
C GLN A 103 -3.66 -17.35 -6.01
N ASN A 104 -4.53 -16.34 -6.13
CA ASN A 104 -4.40 -15.06 -5.41
C ASN A 104 -5.00 -15.11 -3.99
N PHE A 105 -5.83 -16.13 -3.72
CA PHE A 105 -6.49 -16.39 -2.45
C PHE A 105 -5.49 -16.61 -1.30
N ILE A 106 -4.41 -17.34 -1.55
CA ILE A 106 -3.49 -17.78 -0.49
C ILE A 106 -2.61 -16.63 0.02
N ALA A 107 -2.18 -15.70 -0.84
CA ALA A 107 -1.27 -14.64 -0.44
C ALA A 107 -1.94 -13.59 0.46
N ILE A 108 -3.15 -13.11 0.12
CA ILE A 108 -3.84 -12.07 0.90
C ILE A 108 -4.47 -12.68 2.16
N TRP A 109 -5.08 -13.87 2.03
CA TRP A 109 -5.69 -14.57 3.15
C TRP A 109 -4.65 -15.02 4.19
N LEU A 110 -3.45 -15.47 3.79
CA LEU A 110 -2.36 -15.76 4.74
C LEU A 110 -1.75 -14.50 5.36
N VAL A 111 -1.59 -13.42 4.59
CA VAL A 111 -1.04 -12.14 5.10
C VAL A 111 -1.98 -11.50 6.12
N CYS A 112 -3.31 -11.62 5.95
CA CYS A 112 -4.28 -11.13 6.93
C CYS A 112 -4.50 -12.08 8.13
N LEU A 113 -4.39 -13.41 7.98
CA LEU A 113 -4.61 -14.36 9.09
C LEU A 113 -3.45 -14.41 10.09
N GLN A 114 -2.23 -14.02 9.69
CA GLN A 114 -1.06 -14.00 10.59
C GLN A 114 -0.93 -12.73 11.45
N MET A 115 -1.91 -11.83 11.42
CA MET A 115 -1.91 -10.58 12.21
C MET A 115 -3.05 -10.48 13.25
N ILE A 116 -3.62 -11.61 13.69
CA ILE A 116 -4.48 -11.70 14.89
C ILE A 116 -3.82 -12.64 15.90
#